data_AF-A0A660SZK5-F1
#
_entry.id   AF-A0A660SZK5-F1
#
_cell.length_a   1.000
_cell.length_b   1.000
_cell.length_c   1.000
_cell.angle_alpha   90.00
_cell.angle_beta   90.00
_cell.angle_gamma   90.00
#
_symmetry.space_group_name_H-M   'P 1'
#
loop_
_entity.id
_entity.type
_entity.pdbx_description
1 polymer ?
#
loop_
_entity_poly.entity_id
_entity_poly.type
_entity_poly.pdbx_seq_one_letter_code
_entity_poly.pdbx_strand_id
1 'polypeptide(L)'
;MKSRMGDKFADVWVLLSDTDRFVSRAGLMDKFEGQLRTWRSELQKSRADIQRTRDIRDDIIVFRRARREEGWELRLGSLDIKLKGFRSDDAFSVGFQRMVLMVGENGDIRYVTGTANHYELDRELNNQLHQSPPAVSLEPHYLWYRRIEGVLELAGADSQSQQAHEKLQEYIAVHKSELVRAMYKLN
;
A
#
# COMPACT_ATOMS: atom_id res chain seq x y z
N MET A 1 33.11 -0.18 -18.97
CA MET A 1 31.88 0.53 -19.36
C MET A 1 30.67 -0.43 -19.52
N LYS A 2 30.44 -1.34 -18.56
CA LYS A 2 29.33 -2.33 -18.59
C LYS A 2 28.27 -2.14 -17.49
N SER A 3 28.55 -1.37 -16.42
CA SER A 3 27.62 -1.22 -15.30
C SER A 3 26.40 -0.33 -15.62
N ARG A 4 26.59 0.82 -16.29
CA ARG A 4 25.50 1.76 -16.60
C ARG A 4 24.35 1.22 -17.49
N MET A 5 24.58 0.16 -18.27
CA MET A 5 23.54 -0.44 -19.14
C MET A 5 22.70 -1.47 -18.40
N GLY A 6 23.33 -2.31 -17.58
CA GLY A 6 22.62 -3.28 -16.74
C GLY A 6 21.67 -2.59 -15.76
N ASP A 7 22.14 -1.50 -15.15
CA ASP A 7 21.35 -0.71 -14.19
C ASP A 7 20.11 -0.09 -14.86
N LYS A 8 20.28 0.58 -16.01
CA LYS A 8 19.15 1.19 -16.73
C LYS A 8 18.12 0.19 -17.23
N PHE A 9 18.55 -0.99 -17.65
CA PHE A 9 17.62 -2.05 -18.07
C PHE A 9 16.87 -2.63 -16.87
N ALA A 10 17.56 -2.89 -15.75
CA ALA A 10 16.95 -3.32 -14.51
C ALA A 10 15.90 -2.31 -14.02
N ASP A 11 16.18 -1.01 -14.13
CA ASP A 11 15.26 0.06 -13.75
C ASP A 11 13.93 0.02 -14.52
N VAL A 12 13.99 -0.25 -15.84
CA VAL A 12 12.77 -0.29 -16.68
C VAL A 12 11.96 -1.56 -16.40
N TRP A 13 12.61 -2.69 -16.11
CA TRP A 13 11.92 -3.91 -15.69
C TRP A 13 11.20 -3.76 -14.35
N VAL A 14 11.84 -3.09 -13.38
CA VAL A 14 11.21 -2.76 -12.10
C VAL A 14 10.00 -1.86 -12.33
N LEU A 15 10.18 -0.80 -13.14
CA LEU A 15 9.10 0.12 -13.50
C LEU A 15 7.90 -0.59 -14.14
N LEU A 16 8.14 -1.51 -15.07
CA LEU A 16 7.07 -2.30 -15.70
C LEU A 16 6.40 -3.26 -14.71
N SER A 17 7.18 -3.93 -13.86
CA SER A 17 6.65 -4.84 -12.84
C SER A 17 5.76 -4.12 -11.84
N ASP A 18 6.15 -2.93 -11.39
CA ASP A 18 5.32 -2.09 -10.52
C ASP A 18 4.05 -1.60 -11.22
N THR A 19 4.14 -1.31 -12.52
CA THR A 19 2.98 -0.90 -13.32
C THR A 19 1.99 -2.05 -13.48
N ASP A 20 2.47 -3.27 -13.71
CA ASP A 20 1.63 -4.47 -13.79
C ASP A 20 0.91 -4.78 -12.47
N ARG A 21 1.64 -4.72 -11.34
CA ARG A 21 1.03 -4.87 -10.01
C ARG A 21 -0.04 -3.82 -9.75
N PHE A 22 0.16 -2.59 -10.22
CA PHE A 22 -0.87 -1.55 -10.13
C PHE A 22 -2.11 -1.93 -10.95
N VAL A 23 -1.95 -2.27 -12.23
CA VAL A 23 -3.09 -2.61 -13.12
C VAL A 23 -3.88 -3.78 -12.56
N SER A 24 -3.20 -4.79 -12.02
CA SER A 24 -3.81 -5.90 -11.30
C SER A 24 -4.62 -5.45 -10.10
N ARG A 25 -4.02 -4.67 -9.18
CA ARG A 25 -4.70 -4.21 -7.96
C ARG A 25 -5.84 -3.24 -8.21
N ALA A 26 -5.75 -2.43 -9.26
CA ALA A 26 -6.80 -1.48 -9.64
C ALA A 26 -7.98 -2.16 -10.37
N GLY A 27 -7.93 -3.48 -10.60
CA GLY A 27 -8.97 -4.19 -11.36
C GLY A 27 -9.00 -3.79 -12.84
N LEU A 28 -7.87 -3.35 -13.39
CA LEU A 28 -7.77 -2.82 -14.76
C LEU A 28 -7.14 -3.83 -15.74
N MET A 29 -6.94 -5.09 -15.32
CA MET A 29 -6.28 -6.11 -16.14
C MET A 29 -6.99 -6.35 -17.46
N ASP A 30 -8.32 -6.45 -17.44
CA ASP A 30 -9.14 -6.66 -18.63
C ASP A 30 -8.92 -5.60 -19.71
N LYS A 31 -8.51 -4.38 -19.30
CA LYS A 31 -8.26 -3.26 -20.20
C LYS A 31 -6.81 -3.18 -20.67
N PHE A 32 -5.83 -3.54 -19.84
CA PHE A 32 -4.42 -3.22 -20.09
C PHE A 32 -3.45 -4.41 -20.12
N GLU A 33 -3.92 -5.64 -19.88
CA GLU A 33 -3.05 -6.83 -19.92
C GLU A 33 -2.29 -6.94 -21.26
N GLY A 34 -2.97 -6.69 -22.38
CA GLY A 34 -2.36 -6.74 -23.72
C GLY A 34 -1.21 -5.74 -23.91
N GLN A 35 -1.36 -4.53 -23.38
CA GLN A 35 -0.32 -3.50 -23.43
C GLN A 35 0.88 -3.90 -22.58
N LEU A 36 0.65 -4.40 -21.35
CA LEU A 36 1.70 -4.87 -20.45
C LEU A 36 2.47 -6.07 -21.02
N ARG A 37 1.76 -7.02 -21.66
CA ARG A 37 2.38 -8.16 -22.36
C ARG A 37 3.26 -7.69 -23.52
N THR A 38 2.80 -6.71 -24.29
CA THR A 38 3.59 -6.12 -25.39
C THR A 38 4.89 -5.51 -24.88
N TRP A 39 4.83 -4.65 -23.86
CA TRP A 39 6.05 -4.06 -23.29
C TRP A 39 7.01 -5.10 -22.71
N ARG A 40 6.52 -6.17 -22.05
CA ARG A 40 7.37 -7.26 -21.57
C ARG A 40 8.11 -7.95 -22.71
N SER A 41 7.38 -8.32 -23.78
CA SER A 41 7.96 -8.98 -24.95
C SER A 41 9.00 -8.08 -25.62
N GLU A 42 8.69 -6.79 -25.80
CA GLU A 42 9.60 -5.83 -26.41
C GLU A 42 10.85 -5.61 -25.56
N LEU A 43 10.74 -5.49 -24.24
CA LEU A 43 11.89 -5.38 -23.34
C LEU A 43 12.77 -6.63 -23.33
N GLN A 44 12.18 -7.82 -23.45
CA GLN A 44 12.97 -9.07 -23.55
C GLN A 44 13.81 -9.09 -24.83
N LYS A 45 13.23 -8.66 -25.95
CA LYS A 45 13.91 -8.65 -27.26
C LYS A 45 14.94 -7.51 -27.39
N SER A 46 14.71 -6.38 -26.73
CA SER A 46 15.50 -5.16 -26.88
C SER A 46 16.62 -4.98 -25.83
N ARG A 47 17.06 -6.04 -25.15
CA ARG A 47 18.07 -5.95 -24.08
C ARG A 47 19.39 -5.27 -24.48
N ALA A 48 19.77 -5.33 -25.75
CA ALA A 48 20.95 -4.65 -26.29
C ALA A 48 20.63 -3.31 -26.98
N ASP A 49 19.35 -3.00 -27.20
CA ASP A 49 18.88 -1.78 -27.85
C ASP A 49 18.46 -0.74 -26.81
N ILE A 50 19.37 0.21 -26.59
CA ILE A 50 19.20 1.28 -25.60
C ILE A 50 18.08 2.24 -25.99
N GLN A 51 17.93 2.53 -27.29
CA GLN A 51 16.91 3.48 -27.73
C GLN A 51 15.53 2.88 -27.51
N ARG A 52 15.33 1.64 -27.95
CA ARG A 52 14.07 0.95 -27.75
C ARG A 52 13.72 0.78 -26.27
N THR A 53 14.70 0.48 -25.43
CA THR A 53 14.50 0.41 -23.96
C THR A 53 14.04 1.75 -23.38
N ARG A 54 14.55 2.88 -23.88
CA ARG A 54 14.11 4.23 -23.44
C ARG A 54 12.70 4.55 -23.93
N ASP A 55 12.39 4.25 -25.18
CA ASP A 55 11.05 4.51 -25.73
C ASP A 55 9.99 3.77 -24.92
N ILE A 56 10.24 2.49 -24.58
CA ILE A 56 9.34 1.70 -23.72
C ILE A 56 9.22 2.31 -22.33
N ARG A 57 10.32 2.81 -21.75
CA ARG A 57 10.27 3.51 -20.45
C ARG A 57 9.37 4.73 -20.52
N ASP A 58 9.50 5.54 -21.57
CA ASP A 58 8.72 6.77 -21.74
C ASP A 58 7.24 6.44 -21.96
N ASP A 59 6.92 5.41 -22.74
CA ASP A 59 5.55 4.89 -22.90
C ASP A 59 4.93 4.50 -21.55
N ILE A 60 5.69 3.77 -20.70
CA ILE A 60 5.22 3.39 -19.36
C ILE A 60 5.01 4.65 -18.49
N ILE A 61 5.90 5.65 -18.57
CA ILE A 61 5.75 6.90 -17.83
C ILE A 61 4.49 7.67 -18.27
N VAL A 62 4.25 7.78 -19.58
CA VAL A 62 3.05 8.42 -20.14
C VAL A 62 1.80 7.67 -19.73
N PHE A 63 1.81 6.33 -19.82
CA PHE A 63 0.72 5.50 -19.35
C PHE A 63 0.40 5.76 -17.89
N ARG A 64 1.45 5.86 -17.07
CA ARG A 64 1.31 6.18 -15.66
C ARG A 64 0.73 7.60 -15.47
N ARG A 65 1.23 8.61 -16.18
CA ARG A 65 0.72 9.98 -16.05
C ARG A 65 -0.79 10.06 -16.35
N ALA A 66 -1.24 9.51 -17.48
CA ALA A 66 -2.65 9.56 -17.87
C ALA A 66 -3.57 8.89 -16.84
N ARG A 67 -3.13 7.79 -16.23
CA ARG A 67 -3.89 7.13 -15.15
C ARG A 67 -4.01 7.99 -13.89
N ARG A 68 -3.00 8.79 -13.56
CA ARG A 68 -3.14 9.78 -12.47
C ARG A 68 -4.15 10.87 -12.80
N GLU A 69 -4.18 11.32 -14.05
CA GLU A 69 -5.15 12.33 -14.51
C GLU A 69 -6.58 11.79 -14.50
N GLU A 70 -6.76 10.49 -14.73
CA GLU A 70 -8.03 9.76 -14.56
C GLU A 70 -8.40 9.51 -13.08
N GLY A 71 -7.57 9.94 -12.12
CA GLY A 71 -7.81 9.80 -10.68
C GLY A 71 -7.14 8.58 -10.03
N TRP A 72 -6.39 7.77 -10.78
CA TRP A 72 -5.66 6.62 -10.23
C TRP A 72 -4.33 7.05 -9.62
N GLU A 73 -4.21 7.01 -8.29
CA GLU A 73 -2.95 7.39 -7.65
C GLU A 73 -1.89 6.26 -7.73
N LEU A 74 -1.02 6.35 -8.73
CA LEU A 74 -0.04 5.31 -9.05
C LEU A 74 1.11 5.12 -8.06
N ARG A 75 1.18 5.95 -7.03
CA ARG A 75 2.05 5.70 -5.87
C ARG A 75 1.38 4.70 -4.91
N LEU A 76 0.05 4.72 -4.80
CA LEU A 76 -0.73 3.71 -4.07
C LEU A 76 -0.71 2.37 -4.80
N GLY A 77 -0.54 2.38 -6.12
CA GLY A 77 -0.33 1.19 -6.94
C GLY A 77 0.89 0.34 -6.58
N SER A 78 1.78 0.78 -5.67
CA SER A 78 2.85 -0.03 -5.07
C SER A 78 2.53 -0.55 -3.67
N LEU A 79 1.56 0.05 -2.94
CA LEU A 79 1.19 -0.29 -1.56
C LEU A 79 -0.24 -0.86 -1.50
N ASP A 80 -0.39 -2.13 -1.12
CA ASP A 80 -1.69 -2.76 -0.85
C ASP A 80 -1.95 -2.75 0.66
N ILE A 81 -3.20 -2.92 1.05
CA ILE A 81 -3.56 -3.22 2.44
C ILE A 81 -4.28 -4.55 2.46
N LYS A 82 -3.82 -5.45 3.34
CA LYS A 82 -4.47 -6.72 3.60
C LYS A 82 -4.72 -6.89 5.08
N LEU A 83 -5.98 -7.06 5.44
CA LEU A 83 -6.36 -7.50 6.78
C LEU A 83 -6.30 -9.02 6.84
N LYS A 84 -5.44 -9.54 7.72
CA LYS A 84 -5.40 -10.95 8.14
C LYS A 84 -6.16 -11.09 9.45
N GLY A 85 -6.35 -12.32 9.93
CA GLY A 85 -7.00 -12.59 11.22
C GLY A 85 -6.22 -12.06 12.44
N PHE A 86 -6.24 -12.80 13.53
CA PHE A 86 -5.68 -12.33 14.80
C PHE A 86 -4.23 -12.78 15.01
N ARG A 87 -3.51 -12.02 15.83
CA ARG A 87 -2.12 -12.24 16.22
C ARG A 87 -1.94 -11.87 17.69
N SER A 88 -1.16 -12.69 18.39
CA SER A 88 -0.69 -12.42 19.75
C SER A 88 0.66 -11.71 19.75
N ASP A 89 1.22 -11.47 20.94
CA ASP A 89 2.53 -10.84 21.14
C ASP A 89 3.70 -11.53 20.43
N ASP A 90 3.58 -12.82 20.07
CA ASP A 90 4.58 -13.55 19.28
C ASP A 90 4.81 -12.92 17.89
N ALA A 91 3.88 -12.09 17.42
CA ALA A 91 3.98 -11.38 16.15
C ALA A 91 5.22 -10.49 16.03
N PHE A 92 5.76 -9.97 17.15
CA PHE A 92 7.02 -9.23 17.14
C PHE A 92 8.18 -10.03 16.56
N SER A 93 8.26 -11.31 16.90
CA SER A 93 9.36 -12.19 16.46
C SER A 93 9.39 -12.38 14.94
N VAL A 94 8.27 -12.13 14.26
CA VAL A 94 8.10 -12.25 12.80
C VAL A 94 7.91 -10.90 12.12
N GLY A 95 8.36 -9.83 12.77
CA GLY A 95 8.52 -8.49 12.20
C GLY A 95 7.28 -7.62 12.23
N PHE A 96 6.26 -7.95 13.04
CA PHE A 96 5.14 -7.03 13.27
C PHE A 96 5.49 -5.96 14.31
N GLN A 97 4.87 -4.81 14.16
CA GLN A 97 4.84 -3.71 15.12
C GLN A 97 3.39 -3.44 15.56
N ARG A 98 3.21 -2.80 16.71
CA ARG A 98 1.87 -2.47 17.21
C ARG A 98 1.37 -1.16 16.62
N MET A 99 0.07 -1.12 16.38
CA MET A 99 -0.66 0.03 15.90
C MET A 99 -1.99 0.16 16.64
N VAL A 100 -2.38 1.39 16.93
CA VAL A 100 -3.78 1.74 17.17
C VAL A 100 -4.23 2.62 16.02
N LEU A 101 -5.25 2.15 15.31
CA LEU A 101 -5.85 2.82 14.17
C LEU A 101 -7.24 3.30 14.58
N MET A 102 -7.58 4.53 14.25
CA MET A 102 -8.91 5.09 14.41
C MET A 102 -9.46 5.51 13.06
N VAL A 103 -10.64 5.00 12.71
CA VAL A 103 -11.30 5.23 11.42
C VAL A 103 -12.67 5.88 11.59
N GLY A 104 -12.99 6.84 10.74
CA GLY A 104 -14.29 7.51 10.68
C GLY A 104 -14.99 7.22 9.35
N GLU A 105 -16.33 7.32 9.36
CA GLU A 105 -17.23 6.95 8.26
C GLU A 105 -16.90 7.62 6.91
N ASN A 106 -16.23 8.77 6.92
CA ASN A 106 -15.90 9.56 5.72
C ASN A 106 -14.46 9.37 5.22
N GLY A 107 -13.79 8.28 5.60
CA GLY A 107 -12.37 8.06 5.23
C GLY A 107 -11.38 8.77 6.17
N ASP A 108 -11.86 9.34 7.28
CA ASP A 108 -11.01 9.96 8.29
C ASP A 108 -10.16 8.91 9.00
N ILE A 109 -8.85 9.08 8.95
CA ILE A 109 -7.89 8.12 9.51
C ILE A 109 -6.91 8.82 10.44
N ARG A 110 -6.71 8.22 11.61
CA ARG A 110 -5.71 8.60 12.61
C ARG A 110 -5.06 7.33 13.14
N TYR A 111 -3.77 7.35 13.40
CA TYR A 111 -3.10 6.19 13.98
C TYR A 111 -1.86 6.58 14.77
N VAL A 112 -1.46 5.70 15.67
CA VAL A 112 -0.14 5.69 16.28
C VAL A 112 0.48 4.31 16.14
N THR A 113 1.80 4.24 16.09
CA THR A 113 2.56 3.00 15.99
C THR A 113 3.69 3.02 17.00
N GLY A 114 4.06 1.88 17.57
CA GLY A 114 5.17 1.84 18.51
C GLY A 114 5.43 0.46 19.11
N THR A 115 6.31 0.45 20.11
CA THR A 115 6.67 -0.75 20.90
C THR A 115 5.82 -0.88 22.16
N ALA A 116 5.22 0.22 22.63
CA ALA A 116 4.28 0.25 23.74
C ALA A 116 3.08 -0.67 23.49
N ASN A 117 2.39 -1.11 24.55
CA ASN A 117 1.23 -1.98 24.38
C ASN A 117 0.04 -1.20 23.76
N HIS A 118 -0.97 -1.93 23.25
CA HIS A 118 -2.11 -1.31 22.57
C HIS A 118 -2.91 -0.34 23.44
N TYR A 119 -2.95 -0.53 24.76
CA TYR A 119 -3.63 0.39 25.68
C TYR A 119 -2.87 1.71 25.83
N GLU A 120 -1.54 1.66 25.91
CA GLU A 120 -0.70 2.86 25.98
C GLU A 120 -0.76 3.66 24.69
N LEU A 121 -0.72 2.97 23.54
CA LEU A 121 -0.87 3.56 22.22
C LEU A 121 -2.28 4.18 22.03
N ASP A 122 -3.32 3.52 22.53
CA ASP A 122 -4.69 4.04 22.51
C ASP A 122 -4.81 5.34 23.31
N ARG A 123 -4.23 5.36 24.51
CA ARG A 123 -4.19 6.56 25.34
C ARG A 123 -3.41 7.69 24.68
N GLU A 124 -2.28 7.37 24.04
CA GLU A 124 -1.51 8.34 23.27
C GLU A 124 -2.33 8.95 22.14
N LEU A 125 -2.97 8.11 21.33
CA LEU A 125 -3.80 8.56 20.21
C LEU A 125 -4.98 9.40 20.72
N ASN A 126 -5.67 8.95 21.76
CA ASN A 126 -6.74 9.71 22.39
C ASN A 126 -6.25 11.08 22.88
N ASN A 127 -5.07 11.16 23.52
CA ASN A 127 -4.51 12.45 23.95
C ASN A 127 -4.25 13.39 22.76
N GLN A 128 -3.77 12.87 21.63
CA GLN A 128 -3.59 13.65 20.39
C GLN A 128 -4.94 14.16 19.85
N LEU A 129 -5.99 13.33 19.90
CA LEU A 129 -7.34 13.71 19.47
C LEU A 129 -7.99 14.72 20.42
N HIS A 130 -7.71 14.70 21.72
CA HIS A 130 -8.21 15.75 22.62
C HIS A 130 -7.60 17.11 22.30
N GLN A 131 -6.35 17.15 21.83
CA GLN A 131 -5.69 18.39 21.42
C GLN A 131 -6.17 18.88 20.05
N SER A 132 -6.55 17.95 19.17
CA SER A 132 -7.11 18.24 17.84
C SER A 132 -8.30 17.32 17.56
N PRO A 133 -9.49 17.70 18.06
CA PRO A 133 -10.68 16.86 17.93
C PRO A 133 -11.05 16.61 16.46
N PRO A 134 -11.37 15.36 16.09
CA PRO A 134 -11.87 15.07 14.76
C PRO A 134 -13.27 15.65 14.59
N ALA A 135 -13.62 16.00 13.35
CA ALA A 135 -14.97 16.48 13.01
C ALA A 135 -16.03 15.38 13.09
N VAL A 136 -15.59 14.12 13.06
CA VAL A 136 -16.44 12.92 13.09
C VAL A 136 -15.99 11.97 14.20
N SER A 137 -16.91 11.13 14.66
CA SER A 137 -16.56 10.04 15.57
C SER A 137 -15.63 9.06 14.87
N LEU A 138 -14.59 8.60 15.58
CA LEU A 138 -13.67 7.59 15.09
C LEU A 138 -13.80 6.32 15.92
N GLU A 139 -13.80 5.16 15.26
CA GLU A 139 -13.79 3.85 15.92
C GLU A 139 -12.36 3.30 16.03
N PRO A 140 -11.94 2.79 17.21
CA PRO A 140 -10.61 2.25 17.42
C PRO A 140 -10.47 0.81 16.93
N HIS A 141 -9.27 0.51 16.42
CA HIS A 141 -8.82 -0.81 16.01
C HIS A 141 -7.40 -1.06 16.54
N TYR A 142 -7.25 -2.14 17.30
CA TYR A 142 -6.00 -2.57 17.89
C TYR A 142 -5.33 -3.60 17.00
N LEU A 143 -4.20 -3.23 16.41
CA LEU A 143 -3.64 -3.97 15.29
C LEU A 143 -2.16 -4.28 15.49
N TRP A 144 -1.76 -5.38 14.87
CA TRP A 144 -0.40 -5.63 14.45
C TRP A 144 -0.27 -5.21 13.00
N TYR A 145 0.83 -4.56 12.64
CA TYR A 145 1.14 -4.27 11.25
C TYR A 145 2.57 -4.67 10.87
N ARG A 146 2.78 -4.94 9.59
CA ARG A 146 4.11 -4.98 8.97
C ARG A 146 4.02 -4.66 7.50
N ARG A 147 5.12 -4.23 6.90
CA ARG A 147 5.24 -4.06 5.46
C ARG A 147 6.06 -5.19 4.85
N ILE A 148 5.50 -5.88 3.85
CA ILE A 148 6.21 -6.90 3.08
C ILE A 148 5.86 -6.79 1.60
N GLU A 149 6.87 -6.68 0.73
CA GLU A 149 6.70 -6.65 -0.73
C GLU A 149 5.68 -5.63 -1.27
N GLY A 150 5.58 -4.46 -0.63
CA GLY A 150 4.59 -3.45 -1.02
C GLY A 150 3.16 -3.79 -0.60
N VAL A 151 3.00 -4.60 0.44
CA VAL A 151 1.73 -4.85 1.14
C VAL A 151 1.90 -4.46 2.60
N LEU A 152 1.02 -3.60 3.09
CA LEU A 152 0.82 -3.38 4.52
C LEU A 152 -0.13 -4.47 5.02
N GLU A 153 0.44 -5.44 5.73
CA GLU A 153 -0.34 -6.48 6.39
C GLU A 153 -0.81 -5.94 7.73
N LEU A 154 -2.12 -5.93 7.95
CA LEU A 154 -2.76 -5.64 9.22
C LEU A 154 -3.30 -6.94 9.81
N ALA A 155 -3.25 -7.10 11.12
CA ALA A 155 -3.85 -8.22 11.84
C ALA A 155 -4.44 -7.73 13.16
N GLY A 156 -5.57 -8.31 13.59
CA GLY A 156 -6.16 -7.98 14.89
C GLY A 156 -5.23 -8.36 16.04
N ALA A 157 -5.11 -7.51 17.05
CA ALA A 157 -4.47 -7.86 18.31
C ALA A 157 -5.42 -8.66 19.22
N ASP A 158 -4.92 -9.22 20.32
CA ASP A 158 -5.76 -9.91 21.32
C ASP A 158 -6.79 -8.98 21.97
N SER A 159 -6.52 -7.67 22.00
CA SER A 159 -7.46 -6.65 22.47
C SER A 159 -8.50 -6.23 21.41
N GLN A 160 -8.40 -6.73 20.18
CA GLN A 160 -9.36 -6.47 19.10
C GLN A 160 -10.53 -7.45 19.21
N SER A 161 -11.75 -6.95 19.28
CA SER A 161 -12.93 -7.81 19.21
C SER A 161 -13.17 -8.32 17.79
N GLN A 162 -13.82 -9.47 17.67
CA GLN A 162 -14.24 -10.02 16.37
C GLN A 162 -15.15 -9.04 15.60
N GLN A 163 -16.13 -8.45 16.27
CA GLN A 163 -17.03 -7.47 15.66
C GLN A 163 -16.26 -6.26 15.11
N ALA A 164 -15.31 -5.71 15.86
CA ALA A 164 -14.51 -4.58 15.38
C ALA A 164 -13.56 -4.99 14.24
N HIS A 165 -13.13 -6.26 14.20
CA HIS A 165 -12.36 -6.80 13.08
C HIS A 165 -13.18 -6.87 11.78
N GLU A 166 -14.40 -7.38 11.86
CA GLU A 166 -15.33 -7.47 10.73
C GLU A 166 -15.68 -6.07 10.19
N LYS A 167 -15.97 -5.12 11.09
CA LYS A 167 -16.16 -3.70 10.72
C LYS A 167 -14.95 -3.11 9.99
N LEU A 168 -13.73 -3.40 10.45
CA LEU A 168 -12.52 -2.93 9.78
C LEU A 168 -12.37 -3.53 8.38
N GLN A 169 -12.75 -4.80 8.20
CA GLN A 169 -12.72 -5.46 6.91
C GLN A 169 -13.66 -4.75 5.90
N GLU A 170 -14.88 -4.44 6.34
CA GLU A 170 -15.85 -3.68 5.54
C GLU A 170 -15.33 -2.27 5.23
N TYR A 171 -14.76 -1.59 6.23
CA TYR A 171 -14.16 -0.27 6.07
C TYR A 171 -13.03 -0.27 5.02
N ILE A 172 -12.10 -1.23 5.09
CA ILE A 172 -11.00 -1.37 4.13
C ILE A 172 -11.53 -1.59 2.71
N ALA A 173 -12.64 -2.32 2.54
CA ALA A 173 -13.21 -2.56 1.22
C ALA A 173 -13.71 -1.26 0.55
N VAL A 174 -14.19 -0.30 1.34
CA VAL A 174 -14.73 0.98 0.86
C VAL A 174 -13.65 2.07 0.80
N HIS A 175 -12.81 2.17 1.82
CA HIS A 175 -11.87 3.29 2.03
C HIS A 175 -10.40 2.90 1.84
N LYS A 176 -10.16 1.92 0.97
CA LYS A 176 -8.82 1.38 0.73
C LYS A 176 -7.83 2.47 0.33
N SER A 177 -8.23 3.36 -0.57
CA SER A 177 -7.36 4.41 -1.11
C SER A 177 -6.91 5.39 -0.03
N GLU A 178 -7.83 5.79 0.84
CA GLU A 178 -7.60 6.68 1.97
C GLU A 178 -6.63 6.05 2.96
N LEU A 179 -6.81 4.77 3.29
CA LEU A 179 -5.90 4.02 4.15
C LEU A 179 -4.50 3.91 3.57
N VAL A 180 -4.38 3.52 2.29
CA VAL A 180 -3.07 3.43 1.63
C VAL A 180 -2.38 4.80 1.64
N ARG A 181 -3.13 5.88 1.41
CA ARG A 181 -2.59 7.25 1.43
C ARG A 181 -2.12 7.66 2.83
N ALA A 182 -2.92 7.38 3.86
CA ALA A 182 -2.60 7.72 5.24
C ALA A 182 -1.37 6.94 5.76
N MET A 183 -1.24 5.68 5.34
CA MET A 183 -0.22 4.75 5.83
C MET A 183 0.98 4.59 4.90
N TYR A 184 1.05 5.38 3.82
CA TYR A 184 2.08 5.24 2.78
C TYR A 184 3.53 5.27 3.32
N LYS A 185 3.75 6.07 4.37
CA LYS A 185 5.06 6.29 5.00
C LYS A 185 5.42 5.26 6.09
N LEU A 186 4.53 4.32 6.41
CA LEU A 186 4.86 3.25 7.34
C LEU A 186 5.94 2.35 6.72
N ASN A 187 6.98 2.07 7.50
CA ASN A 187 8.08 1.19 7.14
C ASN A 187 7.79 -0.23 7.61
#